data_AF-A0A7Y0WSU2-F1
#
_entry.id   AF-A0A7Y0WSU2-F1
#
_cell.length_a   1.000
_cell.length_b   1.000
_cell.length_c   1.000
_cell.angle_alpha   90.00
_cell.angle_beta   90.00
_cell.angle_gamma   90.00
#
_symmetry.space_group_name_H-M   'P 1'
#
loop_
_entity.id
_entity.type
_entity.pdbx_description
1 polymer ?
#
loop_
_entity_poly.entity_id
_entity_poly.type
_entity_poly.pdbx_seq_one_letter_code
_entity_poly.pdbx_strand_id
1 'polypeptide(L)'
;MTYYILKVAITAVLVVLISEISKRSSFIGAVLASVPLTSVLAMLWLYVDTGDVGKVSDLASSVFWLVLPSLALFVALPVLLAQGVNFYLALVVSIGITAICYWVMVIVLRYYGVEL
;
A
#
# COMPACT_ATOMS: atom_id res chain seq x y z
N MET A 1 14.41 11.56 20.47
CA MET A 1 15.16 10.58 19.65
C MET A 1 14.78 9.14 19.97
N THR A 2 14.75 8.72 21.23
CA THR A 2 14.32 7.37 21.64
C THR A 2 12.94 6.96 21.08
N TYR A 3 11.96 7.87 21.10
CA TYR A 3 10.63 7.65 20.51
C TYR A 3 10.69 7.32 19.00
N TYR A 4 11.45 8.10 18.23
CA TYR A 4 11.62 7.87 16.79
C TYR A 4 12.35 6.55 16.50
N ILE A 5 13.41 6.25 17.25
CA ILE A 5 14.14 4.98 17.14
C ILE A 5 13.19 3.80 17.38
N LEU A 6 12.29 3.93 18.36
CA LEU A 6 11.32 2.91 18.70
C LEU A 6 10.25 2.73 17.61
N LYS A 7 9.76 3.82 16.99
CA LYS A 7 8.87 3.75 15.81
C LYS A 7 9.52 2.99 14.66
N VAL A 8 10.77 3.32 14.35
CA VAL A 8 11.53 2.70 13.27
C VAL A 8 11.75 1.21 13.58
N ALA A 9 12.19 0.87 14.79
CA ALA A 9 12.44 -0.51 15.19
C ALA A 9 11.18 -1.37 15.09
N ILE A 10 10.04 -0.91 15.62
CA ILE A 10 8.77 -1.63 15.53
C ILE A 10 8.37 -1.85 14.06
N THR A 11 8.46 -0.80 13.25
CA THR A 11 8.06 -0.88 11.82
C THR A 11 8.96 -1.85 11.06
N ALA A 12 10.28 -1.78 11.25
CA ALA A 12 11.24 -2.66 10.59
C ALA A 12 11.04 -4.12 11.01
N VAL A 13 10.88 -4.38 12.31
CA VAL A 13 10.63 -5.74 12.83
C VAL A 13 9.33 -6.30 12.25
N LEU A 14 8.25 -5.54 12.23
CA LEU A 14 6.99 -5.98 11.63
C LEU A 14 7.15 -6.34 10.15
N VAL A 15 7.77 -5.46 9.36
CA VAL A 15 7.98 -5.70 7.91
C VAL A 15 8.82 -6.95 7.67
N VAL A 16 9.90 -7.15 8.42
CA VAL A 16 10.76 -8.33 8.30
C VAL A 16 10.02 -9.60 8.70
N LEU A 17 9.28 -9.58 9.82
CA LEU A 17 8.49 -10.74 10.25
C LEU A 17 7.45 -11.14 9.20
N ILE A 18 6.74 -10.17 8.61
CA ILE A 18 5.75 -10.42 7.55
C ILE A 18 6.42 -11.05 6.33
N SER A 19 7.56 -10.51 5.90
CA SER A 19 8.32 -11.05 4.76
C SER A 19 8.77 -12.50 5.00
N GLU A 20 9.28 -12.80 6.20
CA GLU A 20 9.71 -14.16 6.56
C GLU A 20 8.53 -15.14 6.67
N ILE A 21 7.40 -14.72 7.23
CA ILE A 21 6.19 -15.55 7.30
C ILE A 21 5.66 -15.85 5.89
N SER A 22 5.69 -14.86 4.99
CA SER A 22 5.21 -14.99 3.61
C SER A 22 6.02 -15.99 2.79
N LYS A 23 7.30 -16.20 3.10
CA LYS A 23 8.14 -17.23 2.46
C LYS A 23 7.71 -18.66 2.79
N ARG A 24 7.10 -18.89 3.96
CA ARG A 24 6.72 -20.22 4.44
C ARG A 24 5.35 -20.67 3.94
N SER A 25 4.46 -19.74 3.61
CA SER A 25 3.12 -20.05 3.09
C SER A 25 2.65 -18.95 2.15
N SER A 26 2.39 -19.31 0.88
CA SER A 26 1.85 -18.38 -0.12
C SER A 26 0.47 -17.84 0.25
N PHE A 27 -0.36 -18.63 0.94
CA PHE A 27 -1.67 -18.19 1.42
C PHE A 27 -1.55 -17.13 2.52
N ILE A 28 -0.70 -17.38 3.53
CA ILE A 28 -0.46 -16.40 4.58
C ILE A 28 0.21 -15.15 4.00
N GLY A 29 1.12 -15.32 3.03
CA GLY A 29 1.71 -14.19 2.30
C GLY A 29 0.67 -13.36 1.56
N ALA A 30 -0.30 -13.98 0.90
CA ALA A 30 -1.40 -13.28 0.22
C ALA A 30 -2.31 -12.52 1.21
N VAL A 31 -2.64 -13.12 2.36
CA VAL A 31 -3.42 -12.46 3.41
C VAL A 31 -2.64 -11.30 4.03
N LEU A 32 -1.36 -11.50 4.35
CA LEU A 32 -0.54 -10.44 4.93
C LEU A 32 -0.27 -9.30 3.94
N ALA A 33 -0.14 -9.60 2.65
CA ALA A 33 0.01 -8.59 1.61
C ALA A 33 -1.30 -7.83 1.32
N SER A 34 -2.46 -8.46 1.54
CA SER A 34 -3.76 -7.81 1.34
C SER A 34 -4.18 -6.92 2.52
N VAL A 35 -3.69 -7.19 3.73
CA VAL A 35 -3.91 -6.33 4.90
C VAL A 35 -3.00 -5.10 4.79
N PRO A 36 -3.54 -3.86 4.82
CA PRO A 36 -2.75 -2.64 4.73
C PRO A 36 -2.07 -2.31 6.06
N LEU A 37 -1.20 -3.21 6.54
CA LEU A 37 -0.51 -3.10 7.84
C LEU A 37 0.27 -1.79 7.97
N THR A 38 0.91 -1.34 6.90
CA THR A 38 1.61 -0.05 6.86
C THR A 38 0.66 1.12 7.09
N SER A 39 -0.52 1.12 6.48
CA SER A 39 -1.55 2.14 6.68
C SER A 39 -2.10 2.11 8.10
N VAL A 40 -2.36 0.92 8.67
CA VAL A 40 -2.81 0.77 10.06
C VAL A 40 -1.78 1.35 11.03
N LEU A 41 -0.50 1.02 10.85
CA LEU A 41 0.57 1.59 11.67
C LEU A 41 0.65 3.11 11.53
N ALA A 42 0.54 3.64 10.30
CA ALA A 42 0.55 5.09 10.06
C ALA A 42 -0.61 5.78 10.77
N MET A 43 -1.82 5.23 10.72
CA MET A 43 -3.00 5.74 11.42
C MET A 43 -2.84 5.71 12.95
N LEU A 44 -2.30 4.61 13.49
CA LEU A 44 -2.03 4.49 14.93
C LEU A 44 -1.03 5.56 15.38
N TRP A 45 0.08 5.73 14.65
CA TRP A 45 1.06 6.74 14.97
C TRP A 45 0.51 8.16 14.83
N LEU A 46 -0.31 8.42 13.81
CA LEU A 46 -0.97 9.71 13.61
C LEU A 46 -1.90 10.03 14.79
N TYR A 47 -2.69 9.05 15.25
CA TYR A 47 -3.54 9.22 16.41
C TYR A 47 -2.73 9.43 17.69
N VAL A 48 -1.68 8.64 17.93
CA VAL A 48 -0.82 8.78 19.11
C VAL A 48 -0.14 10.15 19.14
N ASP A 49 0.29 10.67 17.98
CA ASP A 49 1.00 11.95 17.90
C ASP A 49 0.05 13.16 17.97
N THR A 50 -1.20 13.04 17.50
CA THR A 50 -2.11 14.19 17.33
C THR A 50 -3.36 14.15 18.22
N GLY A 51 -3.79 12.96 18.66
CA GLY A 51 -5.09 12.74 19.31
C GLY A 51 -6.30 12.99 18.41
N ASP A 52 -6.09 13.24 17.11
CA ASP A 52 -7.12 13.75 16.21
C ASP A 52 -7.73 12.61 15.37
N VAL A 53 -8.98 12.26 15.70
CA VAL A 53 -9.74 11.23 14.98
C VAL A 53 -10.12 11.69 13.56
N GLY A 54 -10.31 13.00 13.34
CA GLY A 54 -10.60 13.57 12.03
C GLY A 54 -9.46 13.28 11.05
N LYS A 55 -8.21 13.56 11.46
CA LYS A 55 -7.03 13.25 10.63
C LYS A 55 -6.87 11.77 10.31
N VAL A 56 -7.22 10.89 11.26
CA VAL A 56 -7.21 9.44 11.03
C VAL A 56 -8.29 9.04 10.03
N SER A 57 -9.49 9.62 10.15
CA SER A 57 -10.60 9.40 9.22
C SER A 57 -10.28 9.87 7.80
N ASP A 58 -9.66 11.03 7.67
CA ASP A 58 -9.22 11.59 6.38
C ASP A 58 -8.17 10.67 5.75
N LEU A 59 -7.14 10.28 6.51
CA LEU A 59 -6.13 9.35 6.05
C LEU A 59 -6.74 8.00 5.61
N ALA A 60 -7.69 7.47 6.38
CA ALA A 60 -8.38 6.23 6.03
C ALA A 60 -9.18 6.36 4.72
N SER A 61 -9.87 7.49 4.53
CA SER A 61 -10.64 7.77 3.32
C SER A 61 -9.73 7.95 2.11
N SER A 62 -8.61 8.67 2.25
CA SER A 62 -7.64 8.83 1.16
C SER A 62 -6.98 7.50 0.79
N VAL A 63 -6.58 6.68 1.78
CA VAL A 63 -6.04 5.34 1.54
C VAL A 63 -7.05 4.46 0.81
N PHE A 64 -8.32 4.47 1.20
CA PHE A 64 -9.37 3.68 0.53
C PHE A 64 -9.42 3.95 -0.97
N TRP A 65 -9.45 5.23 -1.36
CA TRP A 65 -9.49 5.62 -2.77
C TRP A 65 -8.21 5.26 -3.52
N LEU A 66 -7.06 5.42 -2.87
CA LEU A 66 -5.74 5.14 -3.45
C LEU A 66 -5.40 3.65 -3.51
N VAL A 67 -6.11 2.79 -2.77
CA VAL A 67 -5.98 1.33 -2.91
C VAL A 67 -6.53 0.86 -4.26
N LEU A 68 -7.61 1.45 -4.77
CA LEU A 68 -8.22 1.06 -6.06
C LEU A 68 -7.24 1.11 -7.25
N PRO A 69 -6.51 2.21 -7.51
CA PRO A 69 -5.53 2.22 -8.60
C PRO A 69 -4.35 1.27 -8.33
N SER A 70 -4.01 0.97 -7.06
CA SER A 70 -2.94 0.02 -6.73
C SER A 70 -3.26 -1.42 -7.14
N LEU A 71 -4.55 -1.78 -7.25
CA LEU A 71 -5.00 -3.08 -7.74
C LEU A 71 -4.56 -3.35 -9.19
N ALA A 72 -4.27 -2.31 -9.97
CA ALA A 72 -3.77 -2.45 -11.34
C ALA A 72 -2.47 -3.28 -11.39
N LEU A 73 -1.58 -3.13 -10.41
CA LEU A 73 -0.33 -3.91 -10.29
C LEU A 73 -0.63 -5.41 -10.16
N PHE A 74 -1.61 -5.76 -9.32
CA PHE A 74 -1.99 -7.14 -9.03
C PHE A 74 -2.70 -7.83 -10.19
N VAL A 75 -3.14 -7.08 -11.20
CA VAL A 75 -3.67 -7.63 -12.46
C VAL A 75 -2.59 -7.63 -13.54
N ALA A 76 -1.91 -6.51 -13.76
CA ALA A 76 -0.93 -6.35 -14.83
C ALA A 76 0.26 -7.31 -14.69
N LEU A 77 0.80 -7.44 -13.47
CA LEU A 77 2.01 -8.24 -13.25
C LEU A 77 1.77 -9.73 -13.52
N PRO A 78 0.74 -10.40 -12.96
CA PRO A 78 0.47 -11.80 -13.29
C PRO A 78 0.19 -12.03 -14.78
N VAL A 79 -0.53 -11.12 -15.44
CA VAL A 79 -0.84 -11.24 -16.87
C VAL A 79 0.41 -11.17 -17.73
N LEU A 80 1.31 -10.21 -17.48
CA LEU A 80 2.57 -10.08 -18.21
C LEU A 80 3.49 -11.28 -17.96
N LEU A 81 3.58 -11.77 -16.71
CA LEU A 81 4.35 -12.96 -16.39
C LEU A 81 3.79 -14.23 -17.07
N ALA A 82 2.46 -14.38 -17.14
CA ALA A 82 1.81 -15.49 -17.84
C ALA A 82 2.07 -15.48 -19.36
N GLN A 83 2.36 -14.31 -19.94
CA GLN A 83 2.76 -14.15 -21.34
C GLN A 83 4.26 -14.40 -21.58
N GLY A 84 5.02 -14.78 -20.56
CA GLY A 84 6.46 -15.07 -20.67
C GLY A 84 7.34 -13.82 -20.67
N VAL A 85 6.80 -12.65 -20.32
CA VAL A 85 7.60 -11.42 -20.18
C VAL A 85 8.58 -11.58 -19.01
N ASN A 86 9.83 -11.14 -19.21
CA ASN A 86 10.84 -11.16 -18.15
C ASN A 86 10.34 -10.42 -16.90
N PHE A 87 10.60 -10.99 -15.72
CA PHE A 87 10.13 -10.47 -14.43
C PHE A 87 10.39 -8.97 -14.23
N TYR A 88 11.62 -8.51 -14.47
CA TYR A 88 11.97 -7.11 -14.24
C TYR A 88 11.24 -6.18 -15.19
N LEU A 89 11.09 -6.58 -16.45
CA LEU A 89 10.35 -5.81 -17.44
C LEU A 89 8.85 -5.79 -17.11
N ALA A 90 8.27 -6.94 -16.77
CA ALA A 90 6.87 -7.06 -16.35
C ALA A 90 6.57 -6.18 -15.13
N LEU A 91 7.49 -6.15 -14.15
CA LEU A 91 7.39 -5.31 -12.96
C LEU A 91 7.40 -3.82 -13.31
N VAL A 92 8.38 -3.35 -14.08
CA VAL A 92 8.50 -1.94 -14.47
C VAL A 92 7.27 -1.49 -15.26
N VAL A 93 6.80 -2.30 -16.20
CA VAL A 93 5.59 -2.00 -16.97
C VAL A 93 4.35 -1.95 -16.07
N SER A 94 4.20 -2.90 -15.15
CA SER A 94 3.07 -2.92 -14.20
C SER A 94 3.07 -1.72 -13.26
N ILE A 95 4.24 -1.28 -12.81
CA ILE A 95 4.41 -0.04 -12.02
C ILE A 95 3.98 1.17 -12.87
N GLY A 96 4.40 1.23 -14.13
CA GLY A 96 4.00 2.30 -15.06
C GLY A 96 2.49 2.36 -15.26
N ILE A 97 1.84 1.21 -15.49
CA ILE A 97 0.38 1.10 -15.59
C ILE A 97 -0.28 1.62 -14.30
N THR A 98 0.21 1.16 -13.15
CA THR A 98 -0.30 1.57 -11.84
C THR A 98 -0.20 3.08 -11.65
N ALA A 99 0.95 3.69 -11.96
CA ALA A 99 1.15 5.14 -11.86
C ALA A 99 0.15 5.94 -12.73
N ILE A 100 -0.14 5.45 -13.94
CA ILE A 100 -1.16 6.05 -14.82
C ILE A 100 -2.55 5.93 -14.18
N CYS A 101 -2.90 4.77 -13.63
CA CYS A 101 -4.17 4.57 -12.92
C CYS A 101 -4.32 5.51 -11.73
N TYR A 102 -3.25 5.74 -10.96
CA TYR A 102 -3.25 6.73 -9.87
C TYR A 102 -3.55 8.14 -10.39
N TRP A 103 -2.88 8.55 -11.48
CA TRP A 103 -3.11 9.85 -12.10
C TRP A 103 -4.56 10.02 -12.55
N VAL A 104 -5.12 9.01 -13.24
CA VAL A 104 -6.53 9.02 -13.66
C VAL A 104 -7.46 9.09 -12.45
N MET A 105 -7.20 8.31 -11.41
CA MET A 105 -8.01 8.29 -10.19
C MET A 105 -8.07 9.67 -9.52
N VAL A 106 -6.93 10.34 -9.37
CA VAL A 106 -6.87 11.68 -8.76
C VAL A 106 -7.63 12.71 -9.59
N ILE A 107 -7.52 12.66 -10.92
CA ILE A 107 -8.27 13.57 -11.81
C ILE A 107 -9.78 13.32 -11.68
N VAL A 108 -10.20 12.05 -11.69
CA VAL A 108 -11.61 11.67 -11.57
C VAL A 108 -12.18 12.11 -10.23
N LEU A 109 -11.48 11.86 -9.13
CA LEU A 109 -11.93 12.27 -7.80
C LEU A 109 -12.05 13.78 -7.67
N ARG A 110 -11.06 14.53 -8.18
CA ARG A 110 -11.12 16.00 -8.24
C ARG A 110 -12.31 16.50 -9.05
N TYR A 111 -12.64 15.86 -10.17
CA TYR A 111 -13.81 16.22 -10.98
C TYR A 111 -15.12 16.03 -10.20
N TYR A 112 -15.22 15.02 -9.34
CA TYR A 112 -16.36 14.81 -8.45
C TYR A 112 -16.29 15.59 -7.13
N GLY A 113 -15.31 16.48 -6.95
CA GLY A 113 -15.16 17.31 -5.75
C GLY A 113 -14.61 16.58 -4.52
N VAL A 114 -14.03 15.39 -4.69
CA VAL A 114 -13.32 14.68 -3.61
C VAL A 114 -11.88 15.19 -3.58
N GLU A 115 -11.52 15.91 -2.52
CA GLU A 115 -10.14 16.30 -2.24
C GLU A 115 -9.46 15.19 -1.42
N LEU A 116 -8.33 14.70 -1.94
CA LEU A 116 -7.51 13.64 -1.34
C LEU A 116 -6.37 14.19 -0.50
#